data_AF-A0A838RE66-F1
#
_entry.id   AF-A0A838RE66-F1
#
_cell.length_a   1.000
_cell.length_b   1.000
_cell.length_c   1.000
_cell.angle_alpha   90.00
_cell.angle_beta   90.00
_cell.angle_gamma   90.00
#
_symmetry.space_group_name_H-M   'P 1'
#
loop_
_entity.id
_entity.type
_entity.pdbx_description
1 polymer ?
#
loop_
_entity_poly.entity_id
_entity_poly.type
_entity_poly.pdbx_seq_one_letter_code
_entity_poly.pdbx_strand_id
1 'polypeptide(L)'
;MSLTVESRRKKIETLQAQYPDALFLDVTSQGEMPWVKFSPFYPHGNIPIPLSPGHIAASVEGIWQGLKVFESANVDASKFSITTMKNLKRTVRSNGPVLG
;
A
#
# COMPACT_ATOMS: atom_id res chain seq x y z
N MET A 1 -24.43 5.35 7.45
CA MET A 1 -23.62 5.00 6.26
C MET A 1 -23.60 3.49 6.16
N SER A 2 -24.14 2.91 5.08
CA SER A 2 -24.09 1.46 4.86
C SER A 2 -22.81 1.11 4.09
N LEU A 3 -21.93 0.32 4.70
CA LEU A 3 -20.75 -0.23 4.03
C LEU A 3 -21.09 -1.65 3.55
N THR A 4 -20.98 -1.89 2.25
CA THR A 4 -21.16 -3.22 1.67
C THR A 4 -19.80 -3.77 1.28
N VAL A 5 -19.45 -4.95 1.81
CA VAL A 5 -18.19 -5.63 1.50
C VAL A 5 -18.52 -6.81 0.58
N GLU A 6 -17.88 -6.85 -0.57
CA GLU A 6 -18.05 -7.91 -1.56
C GLU A 6 -16.80 -8.78 -1.68
N SER A 7 -17.00 -10.04 -2.09
CA SER A 7 -15.89 -10.96 -2.28
C SER A 7 -15.05 -10.55 -3.48
N ARG A 8 -13.72 -10.51 -3.31
CA ARG A 8 -12.75 -10.30 -4.41
C ARG A 8 -12.82 -11.34 -5.54
N ARG A 9 -13.53 -12.45 -5.32
CA ARG A 9 -13.69 -13.53 -6.32
C ARG A 9 -14.85 -13.26 -7.29
N LYS A 10 -15.76 -12.34 -6.97
CA LYS A 10 -16.82 -11.93 -7.91
C LYS A 10 -16.17 -11.23 -9.10
N LYS A 11 -16.65 -11.56 -10.30
CA LYS A 11 -16.23 -10.84 -11.50
C LYS A 11 -16.88 -9.47 -11.53
N ILE A 12 -16.27 -8.53 -12.25
CA ILE A 12 -16.76 -7.16 -12.33
C ILE A 12 -18.16 -7.08 -12.95
N GLU A 13 -18.48 -7.95 -13.92
CA GLU A 13 -19.78 -7.95 -14.60
C GLU A 13 -20.91 -8.33 -13.63
N THR A 14 -20.64 -9.23 -12.68
CA THR A 14 -21.60 -9.58 -11.63
C THR A 14 -21.88 -8.40 -10.71
N LEU A 15 -20.83 -7.65 -10.35
CA LEU A 15 -20.97 -6.48 -9.50
C LEU A 15 -21.70 -5.35 -10.21
N GLN A 16 -21.43 -5.12 -11.50
CA GLN A 16 -22.13 -4.13 -12.31
C GLN A 16 -23.62 -4.45 -12.47
N ALA A 17 -23.98 -5.73 -12.65
CA ALA A 17 -25.38 -6.13 -12.68
C ALA A 17 -26.08 -5.94 -11.32
N GLN A 18 -25.37 -6.17 -10.22
CA GLN A 18 -25.89 -5.99 -8.86
C GLN A 18 -26.00 -4.51 -8.46
N TYR A 19 -25.15 -3.65 -9.03
CA TYR A 19 -25.06 -2.22 -8.74
C TYR A 19 -25.00 -1.40 -10.04
N PRO A 20 -26.11 -1.35 -10.81
CA PRO A 20 -26.12 -0.76 -12.15
C PRO A 20 -25.80 0.73 -12.17
N ASP A 21 -26.16 1.46 -11.12
CA ASP A 21 -25.92 2.91 -11.01
C ASP A 21 -24.59 3.25 -10.30
N ALA A 22 -23.79 2.24 -9.93
CA ALA A 22 -22.55 2.46 -9.20
C ALA A 22 -21.37 2.79 -10.13
N LEU A 23 -20.51 3.70 -9.67
CA LEU A 23 -19.21 3.96 -10.27
C LEU A 23 -18.17 2.99 -9.70
N PHE A 24 -17.51 2.24 -10.59
CA PHE A 24 -16.44 1.32 -10.23
C PHE A 24 -15.08 1.99 -10.43
N LEU A 25 -14.32 2.12 -9.34
CA LEU A 25 -12.99 2.72 -9.34
C LEU A 25 -11.94 1.70 -8.87
N ASP A 26 -10.96 1.40 -9.73
CA ASP A 26 -9.83 0.54 -9.36
C ASP A 26 -8.74 1.36 -8.67
N VAL A 27 -8.68 1.26 -7.34
CA VAL A 27 -7.67 1.93 -6.49
C VAL A 27 -6.46 1.03 -6.18
N THR A 28 -6.34 -0.12 -6.86
CA THR A 28 -5.19 -1.01 -6.69
C THR A 28 -3.95 -0.44 -7.38
N SER A 29 -2.80 -1.09 -7.16
CA SER A 29 -1.55 -0.72 -7.85
C SER A 29 -1.56 -1.00 -9.36
N GLN A 30 -2.65 -1.60 -9.88
CA GLN A 30 -2.84 -1.89 -11.30
C GLN A 30 -3.95 -1.03 -11.93
N GLY A 31 -4.60 -0.18 -11.12
CA GLY A 31 -5.64 0.71 -11.62
C GLY A 31 -5.12 1.67 -12.67
N GLU A 32 -6.03 2.26 -13.44
CA GLU A 32 -5.69 3.30 -14.41
C GLU A 32 -5.49 4.66 -13.73
N MET A 33 -4.90 5.61 -14.46
CA MET A 33 -4.82 6.99 -14.01
C MET A 33 -6.22 7.65 -14.01
N PRO A 34 -6.56 8.46 -12.99
CA PRO A 34 -5.74 8.86 -11.85
C PRO A 34 -5.83 7.92 -10.63
N TRP A 35 -6.67 6.88 -10.69
CA TRP A 35 -7.06 6.05 -9.54
C TRP A 35 -5.93 5.23 -8.94
N VAL A 36 -4.94 4.84 -9.73
CA VAL A 36 -3.70 4.19 -9.25
C VAL A 36 -2.99 4.98 -8.15
N LYS A 37 -3.17 6.31 -8.11
CA LYS A 37 -2.60 7.19 -7.07
C LYS A 37 -3.15 6.90 -5.68
N PHE A 38 -4.30 6.24 -5.56
CA PHE A 38 -4.85 5.83 -4.27
C PHE A 38 -4.20 4.53 -3.74
N SER A 39 -3.38 3.85 -4.54
CA SER A 39 -2.61 2.71 -4.07
C SER A 39 -1.51 3.16 -3.09
N PRO A 40 -1.28 2.44 -1.97
CA PRO A 40 -0.16 2.72 -1.08
C PRO A 40 1.22 2.51 -1.75
N PHE A 41 1.25 1.81 -2.88
CA PHE A 41 2.43 1.61 -3.71
C PHE A 41 2.71 2.76 -4.68
N TYR A 42 1.80 3.73 -4.83
CA TYR A 42 2.07 4.85 -5.73
C TYR A 42 3.15 5.76 -5.13
N PRO A 43 4.24 6.07 -5.88
CA PRO A 43 5.34 6.88 -5.37
C PRO A 43 5.00 8.38 -5.42
N HIS A 44 4.13 8.84 -4.52
CA HIS A 44 3.78 10.26 -4.41
C HIS A 44 4.98 11.17 -4.15
N GLY A 45 5.99 10.68 -3.42
CA GLY A 45 7.08 11.49 -2.91
C GLY A 45 6.65 12.42 -1.78
N ASN A 46 7.64 12.99 -1.08
CA ASN A 46 7.44 14.03 -0.05
C ASN A 46 6.45 13.65 1.07
N ILE A 47 6.23 12.36 1.33
CA ILE A 47 5.34 11.92 2.41
C ILE A 47 6.13 11.98 3.72
N PRO A 48 5.71 12.77 4.74
CA PRO A 48 6.43 12.83 6.01
C PRO A 48 6.46 11.49 6.72
N ILE A 49 7.63 11.12 7.24
CA ILE A 49 7.78 9.89 8.02
C ILE A 49 7.36 10.17 9.48
N PRO A 50 6.44 9.38 10.05
CA PRO A 50 6.01 9.55 11.44
C PRO A 50 7.18 9.58 12.43
N LEU A 51 7.09 10.45 13.43
CA LEU A 51 8.09 10.60 14.50
C LEU A 51 9.51 10.93 14.01
N SER A 52 9.66 11.35 12.74
CA SER A 52 10.94 11.63 12.10
C SER A 52 10.91 13.01 11.41
N PRO A 53 10.96 14.12 12.18
CA PRO A 53 10.92 15.47 11.61
C PRO A 53 11.96 15.67 10.50
N GLY A 54 11.54 16.33 9.42
CA GLY A 54 12.40 16.59 8.25
C GLY A 54 12.66 15.39 7.33
N HIS A 55 12.21 14.18 7.69
CA HIS A 55 12.38 13.00 6.85
C HIS A 55 11.12 12.71 6.04
N ILE A 56 11.32 12.31 4.79
CA ILE A 56 10.25 12.03 3.82
C ILE A 56 10.44 10.67 3.16
N ALA A 57 9.36 10.11 2.63
CA ALA A 57 9.34 8.88 1.87
C ALA A 57 8.66 9.05 0.50
N ALA A 58 9.00 8.13 -0.39
CA ALA A 58 8.49 8.01 -1.74
C ALA A 58 7.04 7.50 -1.77
N SER A 59 6.68 6.54 -0.91
CA SER A 59 5.34 5.93 -0.89
C SER A 59 4.89 5.57 0.53
N VAL A 60 3.59 5.37 0.71
CA VAL A 60 2.99 4.93 1.99
C VAL A 60 3.48 3.52 2.35
N GLU A 61 3.54 2.61 1.37
CA GLU A 61 4.13 1.29 1.56
C GLU A 61 5.62 1.37 1.93
N GLY A 62 6.35 2.33 1.35
CA GLY A 62 7.73 2.68 1.71
C GLY A 62 7.91 2.92 3.21
N ILE A 63 7.05 3.77 3.76
CA ILE A 63 7.02 4.07 5.20
C ILE A 63 6.73 2.81 6.00
N TRP A 64 5.68 2.06 5.64
CA TRP A 64 5.29 0.88 6.40
C TRP A 64 6.36 -0.20 6.41
N GLN A 65 6.97 -0.52 5.27
CA GLN A 65 8.02 -1.52 5.20
C GLN A 65 9.32 -1.05 5.86
N GLY A 66 9.64 0.23 5.76
CA GLY A 66 10.82 0.80 6.40
C GLY A 66 10.70 0.81 7.91
N LEU A 67 9.56 1.23 8.47
CA LEU A 67 9.35 1.32 9.92
C LEU A 67 9.12 -0.02 10.62
N LYS A 68 8.80 -1.08 9.85
CA LYS A 68 8.58 -2.41 10.41
C LYS A 68 9.83 -2.94 11.10
N VAL A 69 9.67 -3.40 12.32
CA VAL A 69 10.66 -4.09 13.13
C VAL A 69 10.27 -5.55 13.21
N PHE A 70 11.25 -6.42 12.99
CA PHE A 70 11.13 -7.87 13.12
C PHE A 70 12.09 -8.38 14.19
N GLU A 71 11.89 -9.62 14.61
CA GLU A 71 12.77 -10.31 15.57
C GLU A 71 14.25 -10.25 15.17
N SER A 72 14.57 -10.43 13.88
CA SER A 72 15.96 -10.40 13.40
C SER A 72 16.34 -9.15 12.60
N ALA A 73 15.47 -8.14 12.50
CA ALA A 73 15.76 -6.93 11.72
C ALA A 73 15.05 -5.67 12.25
N ASN A 74 15.80 -4.58 12.42
CA ASN A 74 15.25 -3.28 12.87
C ASN A 74 14.61 -2.49 11.70
N VAL A 75 14.26 -1.22 11.92
CA VAL A 75 13.86 -0.25 10.88
C VAL A 75 14.87 -0.28 9.73
N ASP A 76 14.36 -0.23 8.50
CA ASP A 76 15.14 -0.19 7.27
C ASP A 76 14.84 1.07 6.48
N ALA A 77 15.63 2.12 6.73
CA ALA A 77 15.47 3.42 6.09
C ALA A 77 15.68 3.37 4.56
N SER A 78 16.32 2.32 4.02
CA SER A 78 16.48 2.16 2.57
C SER A 78 15.14 2.02 1.85
N LYS A 79 14.07 1.62 2.56
CA LYS A 79 12.73 1.48 1.97
C LYS A 79 12.04 2.81 1.71
N PHE A 80 12.44 3.89 2.39
CA PHE A 80 11.78 5.18 2.26
C PHE A 80 11.97 5.82 0.89
N SER A 81 13.09 5.58 0.20
CA SER A 81 13.41 6.20 -1.09
C SER A 81 13.01 5.35 -2.31
N ILE A 82 12.43 4.15 -2.11
CA ILE A 82 12.07 3.26 -3.21
C ILE A 82 10.88 3.83 -4.00
N THR A 83 11.13 4.20 -5.26
CA THR A 83 10.11 4.66 -6.22
C THR A 83 9.67 3.58 -7.21
N THR A 84 10.49 2.54 -7.40
CA THR A 84 10.22 1.46 -8.37
C THR A 84 9.32 0.34 -7.83
N MET A 85 9.06 0.35 -6.52
CA MET A 85 8.37 -0.70 -5.76
C MET A 85 9.01 -2.10 -5.82
N LYS A 86 10.19 -2.24 -6.44
CA LYS A 86 10.96 -3.48 -6.48
C LYS A 86 11.66 -3.70 -5.13
N ASN A 87 11.62 -4.94 -4.63
CA ASN A 87 12.27 -5.35 -3.37
C ASN A 87 11.90 -4.49 -2.14
N LEU A 88 10.69 -3.90 -2.18
CA LEU A 88 10.19 -3.03 -1.11
C LEU A 88 9.73 -3.85 0.11
N LYS A 89 9.04 -4.98 -0.14
CA LYS A 89 8.45 -5.79 0.93
C LYS A 89 9.50 -6.50 1.76
N ARG A 90 9.41 -6.35 3.07
CA ARG A 90 10.13 -7.14 4.07
C ARG A 90 9.15 -8.15 4.68
N THR A 91 9.57 -9.40 4.81
CA THR A 91 8.67 -10.52 5.14
C THR A 91 9.11 -11.27 6.38
N VAL A 92 8.13 -11.87 7.06
CA VAL A 92 8.37 -12.70 8.26
C VAL A 92 9.15 -13.97 7.96
N ARG A 93 9.07 -14.49 6.73
CA ARG A 93 9.85 -15.65 6.30
C ARG A 93 11.37 -15.39 6.36
N SER A 94 11.79 -14.15 6.09
CA SER A 94 13.20 -13.77 6.05
C SER A 94 13.69 -13.16 7.36
N ASN A 95 12.81 -12.50 8.13
CA ASN A 95 13.21 -11.67 9.28
C ASN A 95 12.60 -12.10 10.63
N GLY A 96 11.82 -13.19 10.66
CA GLY A 96 11.08 -13.62 11.85
C GLY A 96 9.78 -12.81 12.06
N PRO A 97 9.09 -13.00 13.20
CA PRO A 97 7.85 -12.29 13.53
C PRO A 97 8.02 -10.77 13.57
N VAL A 98 6.95 -10.02 13.31
CA VAL A 98 6.91 -8.55 13.44
C VAL A 98 6.77 -8.18 14.92
N LEU A 99 7.59 -7.25 15.39
CA LEU A 99 7.58 -6.72 16.76
C LEU A 99 6.97 -5.32 16.86
N GLY A 100 6.88 -4.60 15.74
CA GLY A 100 6.35 -3.25 15.64
C GLY A 100 6.31 -2.78 14.19
#